data_AF-A0A924BGH7-F1
#
_entry.id   AF-A0A924BGH7-F1
#
_cell.length_a   1.000
_cell.length_b   1.000
_cell.length_c   1.000
_cell.angle_alpha   90.00
_cell.angle_beta   90.00
_cell.angle_gamma   90.00
#
_symmetry.space_group_name_H-M   'P 1'
#
loop_
_entity.id
_entity.type
_entity.pdbx_description
1 polymer ?
#
loop_
_entity_poly.entity_id
_entity_poly.type
_entity_poly.pdbx_seq_one_letter_code
_entity_poly.pdbx_strand_id
1 'polypeptide(L)'
;MTTNDSQKPKLDIKKEVAGIISKEAFENIISKSKVKKSPVKKVTIENTKNIDSYHHGDLKKALLEAGLKILKNDGAHNLSLREIAKVAGVSHTAPYRHFKNKEEIIASLAEEGFILLKNNLEQVIERYRDNPREQIFNAGKVYLKVAIENPEYFNIMFGGFINDQTKYENLEKVSAQAFDRFVYIIRAGQKSEMIREDDPKEITLAIWSMLHGLSTLLINRSLNFLNVDQDRYELHLGKIISLFVSGIKKRVIVTDL
;
A
#
# COMPACT_ATOMS: atom_id res chain seq x y z
N MET A 1 17.87 -44.59 -6.00
CA MET A 1 16.50 -44.28 -5.52
C MET A 1 16.17 -42.87 -5.96
N THR A 2 15.43 -42.75 -7.06
CA THR A 2 14.95 -41.49 -7.63
C THR A 2 13.77 -41.00 -6.79
N THR A 3 13.96 -39.98 -5.96
CA THR A 3 12.85 -39.35 -5.24
C THR A 3 12.03 -38.50 -6.21
N ASN A 4 10.74 -38.82 -6.31
CA ASN A 4 9.70 -38.12 -7.05
C ASN A 4 9.77 -36.60 -6.85
N ASP A 5 10.22 -35.88 -7.87
CA ASP A 5 9.98 -34.42 -8.04
C ASP A 5 8.64 -34.15 -8.77
N SER A 6 7.80 -35.18 -8.87
CA SER A 6 6.48 -35.10 -9.49
C SER A 6 5.42 -34.68 -8.48
N GLN A 7 4.84 -33.51 -8.72
CA GLN A 7 3.58 -32.97 -8.18
C GLN A 7 3.66 -31.99 -6.99
N LYS A 8 4.48 -30.93 -7.10
CA LYS A 8 4.00 -29.62 -6.62
C LYS A 8 3.15 -29.00 -7.74
N PRO A 9 1.90 -28.57 -7.49
CA PRO A 9 1.04 -28.02 -8.53
C PRO A 9 1.72 -26.79 -9.18
N LYS A 10 1.80 -26.81 -10.51
CA LYS A 10 2.21 -25.65 -11.32
C LYS A 10 1.32 -24.46 -10.94
N LEU A 11 1.94 -23.30 -10.74
CA LEU A 11 1.27 -22.02 -10.42
C LEU A 11 0.19 -21.75 -11.48
N ASP A 12 -1.09 -21.81 -11.10
CA ASP A 12 -2.14 -21.27 -11.96
C ASP A 12 -2.19 -19.77 -11.73
N ILE A 13 -1.36 -19.05 -12.47
CA ILE A 13 -1.24 -17.59 -12.36
C ILE A 13 -2.61 -16.94 -12.47
N LYS A 14 -3.52 -17.42 -13.33
CA LYS A 14 -4.85 -16.82 -13.47
C LYS A 14 -5.66 -16.93 -12.19
N LYS A 15 -5.63 -18.09 -11.53
CA LYS A 15 -6.33 -18.30 -10.26
C LYS A 15 -5.71 -17.47 -9.14
N GLU A 16 -4.39 -17.38 -9.10
CA GLU A 16 -3.69 -16.69 -8.02
C GLU A 16 -3.77 -15.17 -8.15
N VAL A 17 -3.87 -14.62 -9.35
CA VAL A 17 -3.96 -13.16 -9.58
C VAL A 17 -5.36 -12.60 -9.53
N ALA A 18 -6.37 -13.47 -9.52
CA ALA A 18 -7.75 -13.04 -9.43
C ALA A 18 -7.96 -12.15 -8.19
N GLY A 19 -8.55 -10.98 -8.42
CA GLY A 19 -8.89 -10.02 -7.37
C GLY A 19 -7.70 -9.34 -6.72
N ILE A 20 -6.56 -9.21 -7.43
CA ILE A 20 -5.49 -8.27 -7.03
C ILE A 20 -6.04 -6.85 -7.01
N ILE A 21 -6.87 -6.50 -7.99
CA ILE A 21 -7.46 -5.17 -8.16
C ILE A 21 -8.97 -5.30 -8.11
N SER A 22 -9.63 -4.51 -7.26
CA SER A 22 -11.09 -4.42 -7.28
C SER A 22 -11.58 -3.85 -8.61
N LYS A 23 -12.81 -4.18 -9.04
CA LYS A 23 -13.38 -3.62 -10.27
C LYS A 23 -13.37 -2.10 -10.27
N GLU A 24 -13.73 -1.48 -9.15
CA GLU A 24 -13.69 -0.02 -8.96
C GLU A 24 -12.27 0.54 -9.12
N ALA A 25 -11.28 -0.09 -8.49
CA ALA A 25 -9.89 0.31 -8.61
C ALA A 25 -9.38 0.19 -10.05
N PHE A 26 -9.74 -0.89 -10.76
CA PHE A 26 -9.40 -1.08 -12.15
C PHE A 26 -9.99 0.04 -13.02
N GLU A 27 -11.29 0.29 -12.90
CA GLU A 27 -11.99 1.38 -13.61
C GLU A 27 -11.35 2.75 -13.32
N ASN A 28 -10.95 3.00 -12.09
CA ASN A 28 -10.24 4.21 -11.71
C ASN A 28 -8.88 4.34 -12.42
N ILE A 29 -8.09 3.27 -12.48
CA ILE A 29 -6.80 3.24 -13.18
C ILE A 29 -6.98 3.50 -14.68
N ILE A 30 -7.88 2.77 -15.34
CA ILE A 30 -8.05 2.82 -16.80
C ILE A 30 -8.89 4.00 -17.30
N SER A 31 -9.66 4.67 -16.43
CA SER A 31 -10.42 5.85 -16.82
C SER A 31 -9.47 6.92 -17.37
N LYS A 32 -9.58 7.22 -18.68
CA LYS A 32 -8.92 8.36 -19.29
C LYS A 32 -9.31 9.59 -18.46
N SER A 33 -8.31 10.33 -18.02
CA SER A 33 -8.40 11.56 -17.25
C SER A 33 -9.50 12.49 -17.77
N LYS A 34 -10.71 12.30 -17.26
CA LYS A 34 -11.58 13.42 -16.93
C LYS A 34 -11.37 13.63 -15.45
N VAL A 35 -10.35 14.41 -15.09
CA VAL A 35 -10.51 15.28 -13.93
C VAL A 35 -11.64 16.24 -14.31
N LYS A 36 -12.89 15.78 -14.18
CA LYS A 36 -13.99 16.72 -13.98
C LYS A 36 -13.65 17.34 -12.64
N LYS A 37 -13.17 18.59 -12.65
CA LYS A 37 -13.46 19.48 -11.53
C LYS A 37 -14.97 19.37 -11.35
N SER A 38 -15.43 18.64 -10.34
CA SER A 38 -16.82 18.73 -9.93
C SER A 38 -17.07 20.23 -9.70
N PRO A 39 -18.05 20.85 -10.35
CA PRO A 39 -18.37 22.22 -10.05
C PRO A 39 -18.68 22.24 -8.56
N VAL A 40 -17.90 22.99 -7.79
CA VAL A 40 -18.24 23.35 -6.42
C VAL A 40 -19.62 24.00 -6.53
N LYS A 41 -20.67 23.26 -6.18
CA LYS A 41 -21.93 23.91 -5.83
C LYS A 41 -21.55 24.80 -4.65
N LYS A 42 -21.61 26.13 -4.85
CA LYS A 42 -21.67 27.07 -3.73
C LYS A 42 -22.85 26.60 -2.87
N VAL A 43 -22.55 25.94 -1.77
CA VAL A 43 -23.53 25.73 -0.72
C VAL A 43 -23.66 27.11 -0.08
N THR A 44 -24.71 27.82 -0.49
CA THR A 44 -25.23 28.94 0.30
C THR A 44 -25.65 28.31 1.62
N ILE A 45 -24.95 28.68 2.71
CA ILE A 45 -25.32 28.24 4.05
C ILE A 45 -26.57 29.03 4.41
N GLU A 46 -27.73 28.45 4.13
CA GLU A 46 -28.97 28.86 4.78
C GLU A 46 -28.97 28.24 6.19
N ASN A 47 -29.18 29.12 7.17
CA ASN A 47 -29.28 28.79 8.59
C ASN A 47 -30.46 27.82 8.82
N THR A 48 -30.17 26.54 9.03
CA THR A 48 -31.09 25.65 9.74
C THR A 48 -30.35 24.82 10.77
N LYS A 49 -30.60 25.17 12.03
CA LYS A 49 -30.27 24.41 13.24
C LYS A 49 -30.73 22.96 13.13
N ASN A 50 -29.81 22.00 13.18
CA ASN A 50 -29.78 20.97 14.21
C ASN A 50 -28.46 20.20 14.09
N ILE A 51 -27.59 20.39 15.08
CA ILE A 51 -26.31 19.68 15.21
C ILE A 51 -26.61 18.44 16.04
N ASP A 52 -26.91 17.33 15.37
CA ASP A 52 -26.98 16.04 16.04
C ASP A 52 -25.59 15.39 16.07
N SER A 53 -25.05 15.32 17.28
CA SER A 53 -24.04 14.37 17.74
C SER A 53 -22.66 14.42 17.07
N TYR A 54 -21.88 15.45 17.43
CA TYR A 54 -20.42 15.40 17.37
C TYR A 54 -19.91 14.21 18.21
N HIS A 55 -19.25 13.23 17.59
CA HIS A 55 -18.41 12.28 18.32
C HIS A 55 -17.17 13.00 18.85
N HIS A 56 -17.31 13.69 19.99
CA HIS A 56 -16.23 14.39 20.71
C HIS A 56 -15.14 13.45 21.30
N GLY A 57 -15.07 12.18 20.89
CA GLY A 57 -14.18 11.20 21.49
C GLY A 57 -12.72 11.29 21.05
N ASP A 58 -12.44 11.74 19.82
CA ASP A 58 -11.07 11.81 19.34
C ASP A 58 -10.87 12.92 18.28
N LEU A 59 -10.55 14.13 18.75
CA LEU A 59 -10.21 15.26 17.89
C LEU A 59 -9.03 14.93 16.96
N LYS A 60 -8.04 14.17 17.43
CA LYS A 60 -6.89 13.76 16.61
C LYS A 60 -7.37 12.93 15.42
N LYS A 61 -8.24 11.95 15.66
CA LYS A 61 -8.85 11.13 14.59
C LYS A 61 -9.64 11.97 13.59
N ALA A 62 -10.50 12.88 14.06
CA ALA A 62 -11.27 13.75 13.18
C ALA A 62 -10.38 14.64 12.27
N LEU A 63 -9.24 15.10 12.81
CA LEU A 63 -8.25 15.85 12.04
C LEU A 63 -7.53 14.99 11.00
N LEU A 64 -7.20 13.73 11.34
CA LEU A 64 -6.59 12.78 10.41
C LEU A 64 -7.56 12.42 9.28
N GLU A 65 -8.83 12.11 9.59
CA GLU A 65 -9.88 11.85 8.60
C GLU A 65 -10.09 13.04 7.64
N ALA A 66 -10.12 14.27 8.19
CA ALA A 66 -10.19 15.48 7.39
C ALA A 66 -8.94 15.68 6.50
N GLY A 67 -7.75 15.41 7.02
CA GLY A 67 -6.50 15.43 6.25
C GLY A 67 -6.51 14.43 5.09
N LEU A 68 -6.97 13.21 5.34
CA LEU A 68 -7.10 12.15 4.35
C LEU A 68 -8.10 12.53 3.24
N LYS A 69 -9.22 13.16 3.62
CA LYS A 69 -10.21 13.70 2.66
C LYS A 69 -9.62 14.78 1.76
N ILE A 70 -8.79 15.68 2.31
CA ILE A 70 -8.09 16.70 1.50
C ILE A 70 -7.10 16.03 0.55
N LEU A 71 -6.32 15.06 1.02
CA LEU A 71 -5.36 14.34 0.19
C LEU A 71 -6.04 13.64 -1.00
N LYS A 72 -7.18 13.00 -0.76
CA LYS A 72 -7.94 12.28 -1.79
C LYS A 72 -8.51 13.21 -2.86
N ASN A 73 -9.02 14.39 -2.48
CA ASN A 73 -9.70 15.30 -3.41
C ASN A 73 -8.76 16.31 -4.07
N ASP A 74 -7.81 16.82 -3.30
CA ASP A 74 -7.04 18.02 -3.63
C ASP A 74 -5.53 17.78 -3.61
N GLY A 75 -5.07 16.60 -3.18
CA GLY A 75 -3.64 16.26 -3.07
C GLY A 75 -2.89 16.98 -1.94
N ALA A 76 -1.63 16.59 -1.73
CA ALA A 76 -0.82 17.06 -0.60
C ALA A 76 -0.45 18.55 -0.63
N HIS A 77 -0.55 19.21 -1.79
CA HIS A 77 -0.23 20.64 -1.93
C HIS A 77 -1.24 21.54 -1.19
N ASN A 78 -2.52 21.15 -1.15
CA ASN A 78 -3.57 21.89 -0.44
C ASN A 78 -3.71 21.53 1.04
N LEU A 79 -2.97 20.50 1.51
CA LEU A 79 -2.99 20.10 2.90
C LEU A 79 -2.36 21.18 3.79
N SER A 80 -3.14 21.72 4.73
CA SER A 80 -2.68 22.64 5.78
C SER A 80 -3.52 22.45 7.04
N LEU A 81 -2.97 22.76 8.23
CA LEU A 81 -3.72 22.66 9.48
C LEU A 81 -5.02 23.50 9.47
N ARG A 82 -4.98 24.65 8.78
CA ARG A 82 -6.14 25.53 8.64
C ARG A 82 -7.26 24.90 7.79
N GLU A 83 -6.90 24.31 6.66
CA GLU A 83 -7.87 23.63 5.79
C GLU A 83 -8.40 22.35 6.48
N ILE A 84 -7.54 21.61 7.19
CA ILE A 84 -7.95 20.45 7.98
C ILE A 84 -8.96 20.85 9.05
N ALA A 85 -8.72 21.93 9.80
CA ALA A 85 -9.69 22.44 10.79
C ALA A 85 -11.05 22.75 10.16
N LYS A 86 -11.03 23.41 8.99
CA LYS A 86 -12.23 23.77 8.24
C LYS A 86 -12.99 22.52 7.78
N VAL A 87 -12.31 21.53 7.21
CA VAL A 87 -12.92 20.27 6.76
C VAL A 87 -13.44 19.44 7.94
N ALA A 88 -12.75 19.46 9.08
CA ALA A 88 -13.16 18.79 10.31
C ALA A 88 -14.28 19.53 11.07
N GLY A 89 -14.66 20.75 10.65
CA GLY A 89 -15.70 21.53 11.32
C GLY A 89 -15.33 21.98 12.75
N VAL A 90 -14.04 22.25 12.98
CA VAL A 90 -13.50 22.71 14.28
C VAL A 90 -12.84 24.09 14.16
N SER A 91 -12.51 24.72 15.29
CA SER A 91 -11.82 26.02 15.27
C SER A 91 -10.44 25.91 14.62
N HIS A 92 -9.97 26.98 13.97
CA HIS A 92 -8.64 27.01 13.35
C HIS A 92 -7.48 26.77 14.33
N THR A 93 -7.70 26.97 15.64
CA THR A 93 -6.69 26.73 16.68
C THR A 93 -6.70 25.29 17.20
N ALA A 94 -7.78 24.51 16.97
CA ALA A 94 -7.92 23.16 17.48
C ALA A 94 -6.82 22.18 17.03
N PRO A 95 -6.36 22.17 15.75
CA PRO A 95 -5.32 21.24 15.31
C PRO A 95 -3.99 21.39 16.04
N TYR A 96 -3.65 22.62 16.45
CA TYR A 96 -2.39 22.92 17.14
C TYR A 96 -2.24 22.26 18.51
N ARG A 97 -3.33 21.69 19.06
CA ARG A 97 -3.28 20.87 20.28
C ARG A 97 -2.66 19.49 20.06
N HIS A 98 -2.67 19.01 18.81
CA HIS A 98 -2.18 17.68 18.44
C HIS A 98 -1.03 17.72 17.44
N PHE A 99 -0.96 18.76 16.61
CA PHE A 99 0.03 18.89 15.54
C PHE A 99 0.61 20.29 15.51
N LYS A 100 1.92 20.41 15.76
CA LYS A 100 2.67 21.68 15.76
C LYS A 100 2.75 22.27 14.36
N ASN A 101 2.80 21.42 13.33
CA ASN A 101 2.95 21.83 11.94
C ASN A 101 2.31 20.82 10.97
N LYS A 102 2.37 21.16 9.67
CA LYS A 102 1.88 20.31 8.58
C LYS A 102 2.61 18.96 8.51
N GLU A 103 3.91 18.93 8.79
CA GLU A 103 4.73 17.73 8.68
C GLU A 103 4.33 16.69 9.74
N GLU A 104 3.94 17.12 10.95
CA GLU A 104 3.55 16.22 12.04
C GLU A 104 2.22 15.47 11.76
N ILE A 105 1.25 16.14 11.14
CA ILE A 105 0.02 15.47 10.71
C ILE A 105 0.28 14.55 9.51
N ILE A 106 1.17 14.93 8.59
CA ILE A 106 1.62 14.06 7.50
C ILE A 106 2.31 12.81 8.04
N ALA A 107 3.18 12.96 9.04
CA ALA A 107 3.84 11.84 9.71
C ALA A 107 2.84 10.90 10.38
N SER A 108 1.80 11.44 11.03
CA SER A 108 0.73 10.64 11.62
C SER A 108 -0.13 9.92 10.58
N LEU A 109 -0.39 10.53 9.42
CA LEU A 109 -1.08 9.86 8.31
C LEU A 109 -0.20 8.78 7.66
N ALA A 110 1.11 9.04 7.52
CA ALA A 110 2.06 8.04 7.07
C ALA A 110 2.13 6.85 8.04
N GLU A 111 2.08 7.11 9.35
CA GLU A 111 2.03 6.09 10.39
C GLU A 111 0.81 5.17 10.21
N GLU A 112 -0.39 5.73 10.01
CA GLU A 112 -1.61 4.96 9.70
C GLU A 112 -1.45 4.10 8.43
N GLY A 113 -0.84 4.65 7.38
CA GLY A 113 -0.55 3.91 6.15
C GLY A 113 0.40 2.72 6.35
N PHE A 114 1.47 2.90 7.12
CA PHE A 114 2.39 1.81 7.47
C PHE A 114 1.74 0.77 8.40
N ILE A 115 0.90 1.20 9.35
CA ILE A 115 0.11 0.29 10.20
C ILE A 115 -0.82 -0.56 9.33
N LEU A 116 -1.52 0.07 8.38
CA LEU A 116 -2.38 -0.63 7.41
C LEU A 116 -1.59 -1.69 6.63
N LEU A 117 -0.45 -1.31 6.06
CA LEU A 117 0.40 -2.23 5.30
C LEU A 117 0.90 -3.40 6.17
N LYS A 118 1.45 -3.09 7.35
CA LYS A 118 1.95 -4.08 8.32
C LYS A 118 0.86 -5.08 8.70
N ASN A 119 -0.33 -4.61 9.07
CA ASN A 119 -1.43 -5.46 9.50
C ASN A 119 -1.93 -6.38 8.37
N ASN A 120 -1.95 -5.89 7.12
CA ASN A 120 -2.30 -6.74 5.97
C ASN A 120 -1.23 -7.81 5.71
N LEU A 121 0.05 -7.49 5.87
CA LEU A 121 1.13 -8.48 5.77
C LEU A 121 1.08 -9.52 6.89
N GLU A 122 0.76 -9.10 8.11
CA GLU A 122 0.55 -10.01 9.25
C GLU A 122 -0.60 -10.99 8.98
N GLN A 123 -1.71 -10.53 8.39
CA GLN A 123 -2.80 -11.41 7.96
C GLN A 123 -2.37 -12.42 6.90
N VAL A 124 -1.50 -12.04 5.95
CA VAL A 124 -0.93 -12.97 4.96
C VAL A 124 -0.06 -14.02 5.64
N ILE A 125 0.83 -13.60 6.55
CA ILE A 125 1.70 -14.51 7.30
C ILE A 125 0.86 -15.52 8.08
N GLU A 126 -0.16 -15.06 8.78
CA GLU A 126 -1.03 -15.93 9.59
C GLU A 126 -1.84 -16.90 8.73
N ARG A 127 -2.48 -16.39 7.66
CA ARG A 127 -3.33 -17.20 6.78
C ARG A 127 -2.57 -18.31 6.05
N TYR A 128 -1.30 -18.06 5.71
CA TYR A 128 -0.47 -19.00 4.95
C TYR A 128 0.73 -19.49 5.77
N ARG A 129 0.57 -19.63 7.10
CA ARG A 129 1.64 -19.95 8.05
C ARG A 129 2.54 -21.12 7.59
N ASP A 130 1.93 -22.18 7.05
CA ASP A 130 2.64 -23.40 6.63
C ASP A 130 2.97 -23.45 5.13
N ASN A 131 2.74 -22.35 4.41
CA ASN A 131 2.98 -22.28 2.97
C ASN A 131 3.76 -21.01 2.59
N PRO A 132 5.11 -21.02 2.70
CA PRO A 132 5.95 -19.87 2.38
C PRO A 132 5.78 -19.37 0.95
N ARG A 133 5.46 -20.26 0.00
CA ARG A 133 5.19 -19.88 -1.40
C ARG A 133 3.98 -18.96 -1.50
N GLU A 134 2.88 -19.34 -0.84
CA GLU A 134 1.68 -18.53 -0.79
C GLU A 134 1.92 -17.23 -0.01
N GLN A 135 2.70 -17.24 1.07
CA GLN A 135 3.07 -16.01 1.78
C GLN A 135 3.75 -14.99 0.87
N ILE A 136 4.77 -15.41 0.10
CA ILE A 136 5.51 -14.50 -0.79
C ILE A 136 4.59 -13.92 -1.86
N PHE A 137 3.81 -14.79 -2.53
CA PHE A 137 2.95 -14.35 -3.60
C PHE A 137 1.86 -13.40 -3.09
N ASN A 138 1.19 -13.76 -2.00
CA ASN A 138 0.11 -12.95 -1.43
C ASN A 138 0.63 -11.67 -0.75
N ALA A 139 1.87 -11.64 -0.26
CA ALA A 139 2.48 -10.40 0.22
C ALA A 139 2.69 -9.40 -0.92
N GLY A 140 3.13 -9.88 -2.09
CA GLY A 140 3.20 -9.07 -3.31
C GLY A 140 1.81 -8.53 -3.72
N LYS A 141 0.79 -9.39 -3.72
CA LYS A 141 -0.60 -8.97 -3.99
C LYS A 141 -1.09 -7.90 -3.02
N VAL A 142 -0.89 -8.11 -1.73
CA VAL A 142 -1.33 -7.20 -0.67
C VAL A 142 -0.65 -5.84 -0.78
N TYR A 143 0.65 -5.80 -1.10
CA TYR A 143 1.36 -4.54 -1.31
C TYR A 143 0.72 -3.72 -2.44
N LEU A 144 0.48 -4.34 -3.60
CA LEU A 144 -0.18 -3.69 -4.73
C LEU A 144 -1.61 -3.24 -4.36
N LYS A 145 -2.36 -4.11 -3.69
CA LYS A 145 -3.74 -3.82 -3.27
C LYS A 145 -3.81 -2.62 -2.34
N VAL A 146 -2.98 -2.59 -1.30
CA VAL A 146 -2.90 -1.45 -0.36
C VAL A 146 -2.57 -0.17 -1.11
N ALA A 147 -1.60 -0.20 -2.03
CA ALA A 147 -1.20 0.97 -2.81
C ALA A 147 -2.34 1.50 -3.70
N ILE A 148 -3.05 0.60 -4.38
CA ILE A 148 -4.10 0.95 -5.35
C ILE A 148 -5.39 1.38 -4.66
N GLU A 149 -5.78 0.71 -3.59
CA GLU A 149 -7.02 1.02 -2.86
C GLU A 149 -6.85 2.22 -1.92
N ASN A 150 -5.61 2.59 -1.59
CA ASN A 150 -5.28 3.69 -0.67
C ASN A 150 -4.16 4.59 -1.22
N PRO A 151 -4.32 5.16 -2.42
CA PRO A 151 -3.26 5.94 -3.08
C PRO A 151 -2.84 7.17 -2.27
N GLU A 152 -3.74 7.77 -1.49
CA GLU A 152 -3.45 8.88 -0.59
C GLU A 152 -2.47 8.51 0.53
N TYR A 153 -2.64 7.33 1.15
CA TYR A 153 -1.69 6.83 2.14
C TYR A 153 -0.36 6.48 1.48
N PHE A 154 -0.39 5.77 0.34
CA PHE A 154 0.82 5.39 -0.40
C PHE A 154 1.66 6.62 -0.79
N ASN A 155 1.02 7.66 -1.31
CA ASN A 155 1.69 8.91 -1.68
C ASN A 155 2.27 9.62 -0.45
N ILE A 156 1.62 9.60 0.70
CA ILE A 156 2.14 10.23 1.91
C ILE A 156 3.31 9.44 2.52
N MET A 157 3.24 8.10 2.52
CA MET A 157 4.30 7.23 3.04
C MET A 157 5.61 7.37 2.25
N PHE A 158 5.53 7.49 0.92
CA PHE A 158 6.70 7.40 0.03
C PHE A 158 6.97 8.66 -0.82
N GLY A 159 6.10 9.67 -0.80
CA GLY A 159 6.16 10.82 -1.72
C GLY A 159 7.09 11.96 -1.31
N GLY A 160 7.94 11.79 -0.29
CA GLY A 160 8.92 12.80 0.12
C GLY A 160 8.33 14.02 0.83
N PHE A 161 7.16 13.88 1.46
CA PHE A 161 6.51 14.97 2.21
C PHE A 161 7.07 15.19 3.62
N ILE A 162 7.94 14.30 4.08
CA ILE A 162 8.59 14.32 5.39
C ILE A 162 10.08 14.47 5.11
N ASN A 163 10.69 15.53 5.63
CA ASN A 163 12.09 15.85 5.34
C ASN A 163 13.04 14.87 6.04
N ASP A 164 12.67 14.47 7.26
CA ASP A 164 13.43 13.57 8.10
C ASP A 164 12.47 12.70 8.92
N GLN A 165 12.29 11.45 8.48
CA GLN A 165 11.39 10.50 9.15
C GLN A 165 11.88 10.11 10.55
N THR A 166 13.19 10.19 10.82
CA THR A 166 13.77 9.79 12.12
C THR A 166 13.36 10.71 13.27
N LYS A 167 12.83 11.90 12.96
CA LYS A 167 12.23 12.82 13.95
C LYS A 167 10.89 12.33 14.51
N TYR A 168 10.27 11.33 13.87
CA TYR A 168 8.96 10.82 14.21
C TYR A 168 9.09 9.34 14.62
N GLU A 169 9.46 9.10 15.88
CA GLU A 169 9.78 7.77 16.43
C GLU A 169 8.73 6.69 16.09
N ASN A 170 7.44 7.02 16.24
CA ASN A 170 6.37 6.07 15.92
C ASN A 170 6.35 5.70 14.43
N LEU A 171 6.50 6.70 13.54
CA LEU A 171 6.55 6.48 12.10
C LEU A 171 7.76 5.62 11.71
N GLU A 172 8.95 5.95 12.22
CA GLU A 172 10.16 5.17 12.00
C GLU A 172 9.94 3.72 12.43
N LYS A 173 9.43 3.51 13.65
CA LYS A 173 9.13 2.19 14.21
C LYS A 173 8.16 1.39 13.36
N VAL A 174 6.99 1.95 12.98
CA VAL A 174 5.99 1.18 12.21
C VAL A 174 6.45 0.92 10.77
N SER A 175 7.23 1.83 10.17
CA SER A 175 7.80 1.62 8.84
C SER A 175 8.82 0.48 8.83
N ALA A 176 9.69 0.42 9.84
CA ALA A 176 10.63 -0.68 10.05
C ALA A 176 9.89 -2.01 10.30
N GLN A 177 8.83 -2.00 11.10
CA GLN A 177 8.03 -3.20 11.36
C GLN A 177 7.36 -3.75 10.09
N ALA A 178 6.83 -2.87 9.21
CA ALA A 178 6.29 -3.28 7.93
C ALA A 178 7.37 -3.96 7.06
N PHE A 179 8.59 -3.43 7.06
CA PHE A 179 9.74 -4.04 6.39
C PHE A 179 10.12 -5.39 6.96
N ASP A 180 10.17 -5.51 8.28
CA ASP A 180 10.49 -6.77 8.93
C ASP A 180 9.47 -7.87 8.63
N ARG A 181 8.21 -7.54 8.27
CA ARG A 181 7.23 -8.54 7.82
C ARG A 181 7.63 -9.13 6.45
N PHE A 182 8.13 -8.33 5.53
CA PHE A 182 8.67 -8.88 4.27
C PHE A 182 9.92 -9.73 4.52
N VAL A 183 10.87 -9.24 5.33
CA VAL A 183 12.08 -10.01 5.68
C VAL A 183 11.72 -11.35 6.32
N TYR A 184 10.71 -11.37 7.20
CA TYR A 184 10.20 -12.60 7.81
C TYR A 184 9.73 -13.61 6.76
N ILE A 185 8.95 -13.16 5.78
CA ILE A 185 8.43 -14.01 4.69
C ILE A 185 9.58 -14.56 3.84
N ILE A 186 10.61 -13.76 3.56
CA ILE A 186 11.81 -14.21 2.83
C ILE A 186 12.57 -15.27 3.61
N ARG A 187 12.79 -15.06 4.92
CA ARG A 187 13.42 -16.06 5.79
C ARG A 187 12.64 -17.37 5.84
N ALA A 188 11.30 -17.32 5.84
CA ALA A 188 10.47 -18.52 5.76
C ALA A 188 10.65 -19.25 4.41
N GLY A 189 10.77 -18.51 3.31
CA GLY A 189 11.09 -19.07 1.99
C GLY A 189 12.48 -19.68 1.91
N GLN A 190 13.47 -19.11 2.60
CA GLN A 190 14.83 -19.66 2.70
C GLN A 190 14.87 -20.92 3.56
N LYS A 191 14.20 -20.92 4.72
CA LYS A 191 14.10 -22.09 5.60
C LYS A 191 13.42 -23.30 4.93
N SER A 192 12.54 -23.04 3.97
CA SER A 192 11.88 -24.09 3.15
C SER A 192 12.64 -24.42 1.86
N GLU A 193 13.88 -23.94 1.72
CA GLU A 193 14.78 -24.13 0.57
C GLU A 193 14.21 -23.67 -0.78
N MET A 194 13.15 -22.86 -0.77
CA MET A 194 12.52 -22.35 -1.98
C MET A 194 13.20 -21.10 -2.50
N ILE A 195 13.65 -20.22 -1.59
CA ILE A 195 14.42 -19.01 -1.90
C ILE A 195 15.90 -19.31 -1.68
N ARG A 196 16.76 -18.69 -2.49
CA ARG A 196 18.22 -18.72 -2.35
C ARG A 196 18.73 -18.12 -1.03
N GLU A 197 19.92 -18.51 -0.62
CA GLU A 197 20.52 -18.19 0.68
C GLU A 197 21.31 -16.85 0.71
N ASP A 198 20.93 -15.87 -0.11
CA ASP A 198 21.50 -14.50 -0.04
C ASP A 198 20.96 -13.74 1.21
N ASP A 199 21.44 -12.51 1.47
CA ASP A 199 20.92 -11.70 2.57
C ASP A 199 19.41 -11.44 2.39
N PRO A 200 18.54 -11.87 3.34
CA PRO A 200 17.10 -11.68 3.24
C PRO A 200 16.68 -10.21 3.18
N LYS A 201 17.48 -9.28 3.72
CA LYS A 201 17.21 -7.83 3.61
C LYS A 201 17.44 -7.34 2.19
N GLU A 202 18.50 -7.78 1.52
CA GLU A 202 18.79 -7.40 0.13
C GLU A 202 17.73 -7.96 -0.83
N ILE A 203 17.35 -9.23 -0.65
CA ILE A 203 16.23 -9.83 -1.40
C ILE A 203 14.94 -9.04 -1.16
N THR A 204 14.66 -8.67 0.09
CA THR A 204 13.48 -7.88 0.46
C THR A 204 13.50 -6.51 -0.20
N LEU A 205 14.63 -5.80 -0.19
CA LEU A 205 14.79 -4.51 -0.85
C LEU A 205 14.54 -4.61 -2.36
N ALA A 206 15.04 -5.66 -3.00
CA ALA A 206 14.80 -5.89 -4.43
C ALA A 206 13.31 -6.14 -4.74
N ILE A 207 12.63 -6.98 -3.94
CA ILE A 207 11.18 -7.23 -4.07
C ILE A 207 10.40 -5.93 -3.90
N TRP A 208 10.68 -5.24 -2.80
CA TRP A 208 9.97 -4.03 -2.44
C TRP A 208 10.17 -2.98 -3.54
N SER A 209 11.39 -2.78 -4.02
CA SER A 209 11.68 -1.83 -5.10
C SER A 209 10.86 -2.12 -6.36
N MET A 210 10.76 -3.39 -6.77
CA MET A 210 9.94 -3.78 -7.92
C MET A 210 8.45 -3.52 -7.66
N LEU A 211 7.91 -3.97 -6.51
CA LEU A 211 6.50 -3.79 -6.16
C LEU A 211 6.13 -2.31 -6.01
N HIS A 212 7.04 -1.51 -5.47
CA HIS A 212 6.90 -0.07 -5.33
C HIS A 212 6.89 0.62 -6.69
N GLY A 213 7.85 0.30 -7.58
CA GLY A 213 7.85 0.81 -8.95
C GLY A 213 6.56 0.46 -9.70
N LEU A 214 6.10 -0.78 -9.59
CA LEU A 214 4.83 -1.22 -10.18
C LEU A 214 3.63 -0.47 -9.59
N SER A 215 3.57 -0.31 -8.27
CA SER A 215 2.52 0.45 -7.58
C SER A 215 2.48 1.91 -8.04
N THR A 216 3.64 2.56 -8.16
CA THR A 216 3.76 3.93 -8.65
C THR A 216 3.27 4.05 -10.09
N LEU A 217 3.61 3.10 -10.97
CA LEU A 217 3.11 3.07 -12.36
C LEU A 217 1.58 2.88 -12.41
N LEU A 218 1.02 2.09 -11.50
CA LEU A 218 -0.42 1.83 -11.38
C LEU A 218 -1.17 3.08 -10.90
N ILE A 219 -0.75 3.66 -9.79
CA ILE A 219 -1.36 4.85 -9.18
C ILE A 219 -1.31 6.04 -10.15
N ASN A 220 -0.20 6.21 -10.85
CA ASN A 220 -0.02 7.29 -11.84
C ASN A 220 -0.70 7.01 -13.19
N ARG A 221 -1.41 5.87 -13.33
CA ARG A 221 -2.11 5.45 -14.56
C ARG A 221 -1.19 5.35 -15.77
N SER A 222 0.10 5.11 -15.54
CA SER A 222 1.14 5.04 -16.57
C SER A 222 1.07 3.76 -17.41
N LEU A 223 0.24 2.79 -17.00
CA LEU A 223 0.06 1.51 -17.68
C LEU A 223 -1.16 1.46 -18.60
N ASN A 224 -1.84 2.59 -18.82
CA ASN A 224 -3.05 2.63 -19.68
C ASN A 224 -2.78 2.26 -21.14
N PHE A 225 -1.52 2.31 -21.59
CA PHE A 225 -1.12 1.84 -22.91
C PHE A 225 -1.31 0.33 -23.13
N LEU A 226 -1.44 -0.46 -22.06
CA LEU A 226 -1.71 -1.90 -22.17
C LEU A 226 -3.06 -2.16 -22.86
N ASN A 227 -4.06 -1.31 -22.63
CA ASN A 227 -5.38 -1.36 -23.28
C ASN A 227 -6.02 -2.77 -23.28
N VAL A 228 -6.07 -3.40 -22.10
CA VAL A 228 -6.66 -4.73 -21.89
C VAL A 228 -7.79 -4.69 -20.86
N ASP A 229 -8.63 -5.73 -20.83
CA ASP A 229 -9.61 -5.96 -19.77
C ASP A 229 -8.96 -6.25 -18.40
N GLN A 230 -9.77 -6.24 -17.34
CA GLN A 230 -9.30 -6.43 -15.97
C GLN A 230 -8.57 -7.76 -15.77
N ASP A 231 -9.11 -8.87 -16.30
CA ASP A 231 -8.53 -10.20 -16.12
C ASP A 231 -7.13 -10.29 -16.73
N ARG A 232 -6.96 -9.74 -17.95
CA ARG A 232 -5.65 -9.64 -18.60
C ARG A 232 -4.72 -8.69 -17.85
N TYR A 233 -5.24 -7.61 -17.29
CA TYR A 233 -4.47 -6.67 -16.49
C TYR A 233 -3.90 -7.34 -15.23
N GLU A 234 -4.74 -8.04 -14.46
CA GLU A 234 -4.32 -8.83 -13.29
C GLU A 234 -3.31 -9.92 -13.68
N LEU A 235 -3.52 -10.57 -14.83
CA LEU A 235 -2.56 -11.54 -15.38
C LEU A 235 -1.19 -10.91 -15.67
N HIS A 236 -1.12 -9.67 -16.18
CA HIS A 236 0.15 -8.97 -16.35
C HIS A 236 0.85 -8.71 -15.02
N LEU A 237 0.11 -8.27 -13.99
CA LEU A 237 0.68 -8.03 -12.66
C LEU A 237 1.21 -9.31 -12.03
N GLY A 238 0.45 -10.40 -12.13
CA GLY A 238 0.93 -11.71 -11.65
C GLY A 238 2.14 -12.23 -12.38
N LYS A 239 2.22 -12.03 -13.69
CA LYS A 239 3.43 -12.38 -14.45
C LYS A 239 4.64 -11.60 -13.96
N ILE A 240 4.50 -10.30 -13.66
CA ILE A 240 5.58 -9.48 -13.10
C ILE A 240 6.00 -10.01 -11.72
N ILE A 241 5.05 -10.28 -10.82
CA ILE A 241 5.34 -10.89 -9.50
C ILE A 241 6.05 -12.24 -9.70
N SER A 242 5.57 -13.08 -10.60
CA SER A 242 6.14 -14.40 -10.90
C SER A 242 7.55 -14.35 -11.50
N LEU A 243 7.87 -13.33 -12.32
CA LEU A 243 9.24 -13.11 -12.83
C LEU A 243 10.19 -12.91 -11.65
N PHE A 244 9.79 -12.09 -10.68
CA PHE A 244 10.61 -11.85 -9.50
C PHE A 244 10.76 -13.09 -8.62
N VAL A 245 9.63 -13.75 -8.29
CA VAL A 245 9.64 -14.98 -7.50
C VAL A 245 10.57 -16.01 -8.16
N SER A 246 10.55 -16.13 -9.48
CA SER A 246 11.47 -17.02 -10.22
C SER A 246 12.93 -16.56 -10.12
N GLY A 247 13.16 -15.25 -10.16
CA GLY A 247 14.47 -14.64 -10.02
C GLY A 247 15.16 -14.92 -8.68
N ILE A 248 14.42 -15.15 -7.60
CA ILE A 248 14.95 -15.42 -6.25
C ILE A 248 14.92 -16.89 -5.82
N LYS A 249 14.39 -17.79 -6.67
CA LYS A 249 14.39 -19.22 -6.37
C LYS A 249 15.81 -19.74 -6.13
N LYS A 250 15.95 -20.67 -5.19
CA LYS A 250 17.15 -21.49 -5.02
C LYS A 250 17.37 -22.26 -6.33
N ARG A 251 18.54 -22.13 -6.94
CA ARG A 251 18.89 -22.88 -8.15
C ARG A 251 19.54 -24.19 -7.72
N VAL A 252 19.10 -25.31 -8.29
CA VAL A 252 19.86 -26.55 -8.20
C VAL A 252 21.01 -26.42 -9.18
N ILE A 253 22.22 -26.20 -8.67
CA ILE A 253 23.43 -26.32 -9.48
C ILE A 253 23.65 -27.83 -9.60
N VAL A 254 23.29 -28.40 -10.75
CA VAL A 254 23.74 -29.74 -11.10
C VAL A 254 25.20 -29.56 -11.51
N THR A 255 26.10 -29.89 -10.59
CA THR A 255 27.51 -30.05 -10.93
C THR A 255 27.60 -31.39 -11.66
N ASP A 256 27.70 -31.37 -12.98
CA ASP A 256 28.09 -32.55 -13.75
C ASP A 256 29.51 -32.92 -13.29
N LEU A 257 29.64 -34.04 -12.58
CA LEU A 257 30.90 -34.68 -12.20
C LEU A 257 31.34 -35.66 -13.29
#